data_AF-A0A2V7RT00-F1
#
_entry.id   AF-A0A2V7RT00-F1
#
_cell.length_a   1.000
_cell.length_b   1.000
_cell.length_c   1.000
_cell.angle_alpha   90.00
_cell.angle_beta   90.00
_cell.angle_gamma   90.00
#
_symmetry.space_group_name_H-M   'P 1'
#
loop_
_entity.id
_entity.type
_entity.pdbx_description
1 polymer ?
#
loop_
_entity_poly.entity_id
_entity_poly.type
_entity_poly.pdbx_seq_one_letter_code
_entity_poly.pdbx_strand_id
1 'polypeptide(L)'
;MRRVPRGSEMEPPALQNPGRGQILTAHVNLVVCMSPRTLIFAAVLALAWRGASGQTVTVVHNVNLRSDPSTEYPPIRLLTPSEPPLTLLEPVPESGYYHVKTSAGAEGYVWSRYVQVAATPSASPDTIRPGPGIDGSTSMAGCGDGLWEHVYHPSRLIVLQDCVTVTGEIVDATEGQAHHQPDGVRHEGDGDTHGWLKVDPQFADLINAGNTSDEGGNLVFEIVCHYKVTQPDAEAACVGFADHITIPPVGAHVAITGTLVREKNHKQWNEIHPVSRVERR
;
A
#
# COMPACT_ATOMS: atom_id res chain seq x y z
N MET A 1 5.92 -71.85 74.66
CA MET A 1 5.27 -70.83 75.53
C MET A 1 4.49 -69.89 74.60
N ARG A 2 3.14 -69.92 74.60
CA ARG A 2 2.21 -68.86 75.10
C ARG A 2 2.63 -67.45 74.64
N ARG A 3 1.87 -66.60 73.92
CA ARG A 3 0.44 -66.20 73.83
C ARG A 3 0.21 -65.62 72.40
N VAL A 4 -0.92 -65.76 71.70
CA VAL A 4 -2.31 -65.23 71.88
C VAL A 4 -2.43 -63.69 71.75
N PRO A 5 -3.49 -63.17 71.07
CA PRO A 5 -3.47 -62.05 70.11
C PRO A 5 -4.38 -60.86 70.49
N ARG A 6 -4.53 -59.86 69.60
CA ARG A 6 -5.68 -58.94 69.42
C ARG A 6 -5.34 -57.95 68.29
N GLY A 7 -6.15 -57.69 67.26
CA GLY A 7 -7.56 -57.95 67.03
C GLY A 7 -8.31 -56.62 66.90
N SER A 8 -8.78 -56.31 65.69
CA SER A 8 -10.02 -55.58 65.38
C SER A 8 -10.09 -55.41 63.85
N GLU A 9 -10.93 -56.16 63.12
CA GLU A 9 -12.35 -55.85 62.85
C GLU A 9 -12.50 -54.46 62.19
N MET A 10 -13.21 -54.25 61.09
CA MET A 10 -14.22 -55.04 60.38
C MET A 10 -14.45 -54.34 59.04
N GLU A 11 -14.39 -55.08 57.94
CA GLU A 11 -14.85 -54.64 56.62
C GLU A 11 -16.30 -55.13 56.45
N PRO A 12 -17.23 -54.34 55.85
CA PRO A 12 -18.46 -54.89 55.30
C PRO A 12 -18.42 -54.89 53.75
N PRO A 13 -19.24 -55.74 53.12
CA PRO A 13 -18.82 -56.48 51.94
C PRO A 13 -19.29 -55.88 50.61
N ALA A 14 -18.53 -56.27 49.58
CA ALA A 14 -18.84 -56.10 48.17
C ALA A 14 -20.12 -56.81 47.74
N LEU A 15 -20.87 -56.17 46.85
CA LEU A 15 -21.83 -56.84 45.96
C LEU A 15 -21.17 -57.03 44.60
N GLN A 16 -21.00 -58.30 44.27
CA GLN A 16 -20.39 -58.84 43.08
C GLN A 16 -21.51 -59.50 42.26
N ASN A 17 -21.55 -59.30 40.95
CA ASN A 17 -21.92 -60.40 40.05
C ASN A 17 -21.54 -60.12 38.58
N PRO A 18 -21.30 -61.18 37.79
CA PRO A 18 -20.28 -61.21 36.76
C PRO A 18 -20.92 -61.53 35.40
N GLY A 19 -20.11 -61.48 34.35
CA GLY A 19 -20.52 -61.99 33.04
C GLY A 19 -19.29 -62.31 32.22
N ARG A 20 -18.91 -63.59 32.23
CA ARG A 20 -17.65 -64.16 31.73
C ARG A 20 -17.90 -64.85 30.39
N GLY A 21 -16.99 -64.70 29.44
CA GLY A 21 -16.82 -65.57 28.25
C GLY A 21 -15.47 -65.25 27.59
N GLN A 22 -14.39 -65.93 28.00
CA GLN A 22 -13.69 -67.06 27.34
C GLN A 22 -13.12 -66.73 25.94
N ILE A 23 -11.82 -66.39 25.84
CA ILE A 23 -10.60 -67.23 25.68
C ILE A 23 -10.44 -67.79 24.25
N LEU A 24 -9.37 -67.37 23.56
CA LEU A 24 -8.42 -68.27 22.89
C LEU A 24 -7.12 -67.53 22.55
N THR A 25 -6.02 -68.09 23.03
CA THR A 25 -4.64 -67.59 22.98
C THR A 25 -3.92 -67.94 21.69
N ALA A 26 -3.12 -67.01 21.18
CA ALA A 26 -1.91 -67.32 20.41
C ALA A 26 -0.86 -66.22 20.69
N HIS A 27 0.16 -66.56 21.47
CA HIS A 27 1.38 -65.78 21.59
C HIS A 27 2.31 -66.11 20.43
N VAL A 28 3.05 -65.14 19.89
CA VAL A 28 4.50 -65.23 19.64
C VAL A 28 5.07 -63.81 19.38
N ASN A 29 6.15 -63.51 20.14
CA ASN A 29 7.24 -62.53 19.96
C ASN A 29 6.97 -61.02 20.07
N LEU A 30 7.19 -60.49 21.29
CA LEU A 30 7.49 -59.09 21.55
C LEU A 30 9.00 -58.91 21.73
N VAL A 31 9.66 -58.25 20.78
CA VAL A 31 11.04 -57.76 20.97
C VAL A 31 10.99 -56.40 21.67
N VAL A 32 11.45 -56.45 22.92
CA VAL A 32 12.15 -55.47 23.76
C VAL A 32 11.99 -53.98 23.41
N CYS A 33 11.34 -53.29 24.34
CA CYS A 33 11.39 -51.86 24.55
C CYS A 33 12.56 -51.49 25.48
N MET A 34 13.12 -50.29 25.27
CA MET A 34 13.95 -49.44 26.15
C MET A 34 15.48 -49.61 26.14
N SER A 35 16.19 -48.53 25.72
CA SER A 35 17.26 -47.89 26.51
C SER A 35 17.57 -46.46 25.99
N PRO A 36 18.28 -45.59 26.76
CA PRO A 36 18.13 -44.11 26.73
C PRO A 36 19.34 -43.32 26.15
N ARG A 37 19.09 -42.02 25.85
CA ARG A 37 20.08 -40.93 25.52
C ARG A 37 20.70 -41.03 24.12
N THR A 38 20.76 -40.06 23.20
CA THR A 38 20.64 -38.58 23.15
C THR A 38 20.46 -38.20 21.66
N LEU A 39 19.77 -37.09 21.33
CA LEU A 39 20.12 -36.08 20.29
C LEU A 39 18.87 -35.37 19.73
N ILE A 40 18.66 -34.15 20.24
CA ILE A 40 18.37 -32.90 19.52
C ILE A 40 17.53 -33.02 18.24
N PHE A 41 16.27 -32.57 18.30
CA PHE A 41 15.67 -31.70 17.28
C PHE A 41 14.65 -30.77 17.95
N ALA A 42 15.10 -29.56 18.25
CA ALA A 42 14.23 -28.45 18.60
C ALA A 42 13.53 -27.98 17.31
N ALA A 43 12.25 -28.32 17.14
CA ALA A 43 11.42 -27.69 16.14
C ALA A 43 10.99 -26.32 16.70
N VAL A 44 11.78 -25.31 16.36
CA VAL A 44 11.53 -23.90 16.62
C VAL A 44 10.20 -23.52 15.98
N LEU A 45 9.27 -23.07 16.81
CA LEU A 45 8.07 -22.35 16.40
C LEU A 45 8.51 -21.04 15.74
N ALA A 46 8.73 -21.07 14.44
CA ALA A 46 8.96 -19.87 13.64
C ALA A 46 7.62 -19.13 13.49
N LEU A 47 7.27 -18.36 14.53
CA LEU A 47 6.31 -17.28 14.39
C LEU A 47 6.95 -16.29 13.42
N ALA A 48 6.59 -16.37 12.15
CA ALA A 48 6.95 -15.36 11.16
C ALA A 48 6.27 -14.06 11.61
N TRP A 49 7.01 -13.23 12.35
CA TRP A 49 6.68 -11.83 12.53
C TRP A 49 6.69 -11.23 11.13
N ARG A 50 5.50 -11.04 10.57
CA ARG A 50 5.32 -10.13 9.44
C ARG A 50 5.79 -8.77 9.95
N GLY A 51 6.98 -8.35 9.52
CA GLY A 51 7.43 -6.99 9.74
C GLY A 51 6.35 -6.06 9.21
N ALA A 52 5.90 -5.13 10.05
CA ALA A 52 5.05 -4.05 9.59
C ALA A 52 5.86 -3.28 8.53
N SER A 53 5.40 -3.30 7.28
CA SER A 53 5.87 -2.38 6.24
C SER A 53 5.34 -0.98 6.57
N GLY A 54 5.89 -0.37 7.63
CA GLY A 54 5.57 0.98 8.04
C GLY A 54 6.49 1.96 7.32
N GLN A 55 5.95 3.10 6.92
CA GLN A 55 6.74 4.24 6.45
C GLN A 55 7.81 4.58 7.50
N THR A 56 8.95 5.07 7.06
CA THR A 56 10.06 5.43 7.94
C THR A 56 10.20 6.93 8.06
N VAL A 57 10.77 7.40 9.17
CA VAL A 57 11.06 8.82 9.42
C VAL A 57 12.55 8.95 9.71
N THR A 58 13.26 9.73 8.92
CA THR A 58 14.68 10.04 9.14
C THR A 58 14.83 11.38 9.84
N VAL A 59 15.75 11.45 10.79
CA VAL A 59 16.06 12.69 11.49
C VAL A 59 17.05 13.49 10.63
N VAL A 60 16.69 14.70 10.22
CA VAL A 60 17.57 15.57 9.40
C VAL A 60 18.19 16.70 10.20
N HIS A 61 17.55 17.07 11.31
CA HIS A 61 18.10 17.98 12.31
C HIS A 61 17.84 17.42 13.71
N ASN A 62 18.68 17.81 14.68
CA ASN A 62 18.47 17.43 16.08
C ASN A 62 17.03 17.76 16.51
N VAL A 63 16.29 16.75 16.98
CA VAL A 63 14.87 16.86 17.31
C VAL A 63 14.59 16.14 18.62
N ASN A 64 13.69 16.71 19.43
CA ASN A 64 13.27 16.08 20.67
C ASN A 64 12.18 15.04 20.40
N LEU A 65 12.36 13.84 20.93
CA LEU A 65 11.28 12.87 21.10
C LEU A 65 10.46 13.26 22.34
N ARG A 66 9.15 13.39 22.19
CA ARG A 66 8.24 13.91 23.22
C ARG A 66 7.13 12.90 23.53
N SER A 67 6.58 12.96 24.72
CA SER A 67 5.44 12.11 25.13
C SER A 67 4.10 12.58 24.55
N ASP A 68 4.03 13.83 24.10
CA ASP A 68 2.83 14.52 23.61
C ASP A 68 3.25 15.46 22.45
N PRO A 69 2.37 15.77 21.47
CA PRO A 69 2.65 16.71 20.37
C PRO A 69 2.67 18.18 20.83
N SER A 70 3.42 18.47 21.91
CA SER A 70 3.50 19.78 22.55
C SER A 70 4.89 20.04 23.13
N THR A 71 5.27 21.31 23.26
CA THR A 71 6.48 21.71 23.97
C THR A 71 6.32 21.86 25.48
N GLU A 72 5.11 21.66 26.01
CA GLU A 72 4.76 21.89 27.42
C GLU A 72 5.50 20.95 28.39
N TYR A 73 5.70 19.69 27.99
CA TYR A 73 6.37 18.68 28.81
C TYR A 73 7.85 18.52 28.42
N PRO A 74 8.71 18.11 29.38
CA PRO A 74 10.10 17.81 29.10
C PRO A 74 10.22 16.69 28.06
N PRO A 75 11.23 16.76 27.17
CA PRO A 75 11.43 15.74 26.15
C PRO A 75 11.85 14.41 26.78
N ILE A 76 11.43 13.30 26.16
CA ILE A 76 11.87 11.95 26.52
C ILE A 76 13.38 11.82 26.28
N ARG A 77 13.84 12.25 25.10
CA ARG A 77 15.26 12.38 24.76
C ARG A 77 15.47 13.21 23.49
N LEU A 78 16.73 13.56 23.24
CA LEU A 78 17.17 14.11 21.97
C LEU A 78 17.44 12.98 20.96
N LEU A 79 16.96 13.16 19.73
CA LEU A 79 17.33 12.39 18.55
C LEU A 79 18.27 13.23 17.68
N THR A 80 19.25 12.59 17.07
CA THR A 80 20.23 13.25 16.20
C THR A 80 20.14 12.68 14.79
N PRO A 81 20.72 13.34 13.76
CA PRO A 81 20.75 12.78 12.41
C PRO A 81 21.43 11.42 12.26
N SER A 82 22.20 10.95 13.25
CA SER A 82 22.75 9.59 13.26
C SER A 82 21.81 8.53 13.84
N GLU A 83 20.61 8.92 14.29
CA GLU A 83 19.58 7.99 14.74
C GLU A 83 19.16 7.08 13.57
N PRO A 84 19.00 5.76 13.79
CA PRO A 84 18.41 4.89 12.79
C PRO A 84 17.00 5.38 12.38
N PRO A 85 16.52 5.09 11.17
CA PRO A 85 15.17 5.47 10.75
C PRO A 85 14.12 5.01 11.78
N LEU A 86 13.22 5.92 12.12
CA LEU A 86 12.09 5.68 13.01
C LEU A 86 10.95 5.05 12.20
N THR A 87 10.06 4.30 12.83
CA THR A 87 8.79 3.88 12.23
C THR A 87 7.77 5.00 12.38
N LEU A 88 7.06 5.36 11.31
CA LEU A 88 5.90 6.25 11.38
C LEU A 88 4.68 5.45 11.86
N LEU A 89 4.06 5.90 12.95
CA LEU A 89 2.86 5.25 13.50
C LEU A 89 1.58 5.84 12.92
N GLU A 90 1.55 7.16 12.69
CA GLU A 90 0.41 7.87 12.12
C GLU A 90 0.86 8.74 10.93
N PRO A 91 0.20 8.65 9.76
CA PRO A 91 0.65 9.31 8.54
C PRO A 91 0.42 10.83 8.55
N VAL A 92 -0.59 11.30 9.29
CA VAL A 92 -0.95 12.72 9.36
C VAL A 92 -0.35 13.31 10.64
N PRO A 93 0.40 14.43 10.57
CA PRO A 93 0.97 15.03 11.76
C PRO A 93 -0.10 15.73 12.61
N GLU A 94 -0.05 15.53 13.92
CA GLU A 94 -0.91 16.20 14.90
C GLU A 94 -0.18 17.43 15.46
N SER A 95 -0.79 18.60 15.36
CA SER A 95 -0.20 19.87 15.86
C SER A 95 1.23 20.13 15.37
N GLY A 96 1.59 19.64 14.18
CA GLY A 96 2.93 19.76 13.58
C GLY A 96 3.94 18.69 14.00
N TYR A 97 3.50 17.64 14.71
CA TYR A 97 4.34 16.52 15.13
C TYR A 97 3.92 15.21 14.46
N TYR A 98 4.91 14.38 14.12
CA TYR A 98 4.65 12.99 13.72
C TYR A 98 4.71 12.07 14.92
N HIS A 99 3.76 11.14 15.00
CA HIS A 99 3.79 10.02 15.95
C HIS A 99 4.69 8.91 15.39
N VAL A 100 5.76 8.59 16.13
CA VAL A 100 6.83 7.70 15.68
C VAL A 100 7.24 6.69 16.74
N LYS A 101 7.90 5.62 16.30
CA LYS A 101 8.57 4.63 17.14
C LYS A 101 10.03 4.51 16.77
N THR A 102 10.92 4.61 17.75
CA THR A 102 12.37 4.42 17.54
C THR A 102 12.69 2.94 17.30
N SER A 103 13.86 2.67 16.73
CA SER A 103 14.37 1.29 16.58
C SER A 103 14.57 0.57 17.92
N ALA A 104 14.81 1.32 19.00
CA ALA A 104 14.88 0.81 20.37
C ALA A 104 13.48 0.57 21.00
N GLY A 105 12.40 0.86 20.28
CA GLY A 105 11.02 0.63 20.69
C GLY A 105 10.36 1.76 21.47
N ALA A 106 11.02 2.91 21.63
CA ALA A 106 10.43 4.07 22.31
C ALA A 106 9.45 4.80 21.39
N GLU A 107 8.23 4.99 21.84
CA GLU A 107 7.16 5.68 21.10
C GLU A 107 7.05 7.14 21.57
N GLY A 108 6.69 8.04 20.65
CA GLY A 108 6.49 9.45 20.97
C GLY A 108 6.38 10.33 19.73
N TYR A 109 6.43 11.64 19.95
CA TYR A 109 6.18 12.67 18.95
C TYR A 109 7.45 13.43 18.58
N VAL A 110 7.68 13.65 17.29
CA VAL A 110 8.80 14.43 16.75
C VAL A 110 8.32 15.56 15.86
N TRP A 111 8.95 16.72 15.96
CA TRP A 111 8.51 17.89 15.21
C TRP A 111 8.81 17.74 13.71
N SER A 112 7.79 17.92 12.86
CA SER A 112 7.85 17.60 11.43
C SER A 112 8.98 18.31 10.68
N ARG A 113 9.27 19.58 11.01
CA ARG A 113 10.29 20.39 10.30
C ARG A 113 11.73 19.85 10.41
N TYR A 114 11.99 18.91 11.33
CA TYR A 114 13.33 18.37 11.59
C TYR A 114 13.49 16.90 11.19
N VAL A 115 12.46 16.35 10.54
CA VAL A 115 12.46 14.96 10.06
C VAL A 115 11.97 14.89 8.62
N GLN A 116 12.29 13.80 7.94
CA GLN A 116 11.76 13.50 6.61
C GLN A 116 11.06 12.15 6.65
N VAL A 117 9.83 12.08 6.17
CA VAL A 117 9.12 10.82 6.00
C VAL A 117 9.63 10.18 4.70
N ALA A 118 10.32 9.05 4.84
CA ALA A 118 10.63 8.17 3.73
C ALA A 118 9.60 7.05 3.74
N ALA A 119 8.67 7.08 2.78
CA ALA A 119 7.84 5.92 2.50
C ALA A 119 8.76 4.70 2.29
N THR A 120 8.34 3.53 2.76
CA THR A 120 8.97 2.26 2.36
C THR A 120 9.15 2.30 0.85
N PRO A 121 10.32 1.95 0.30
CA PRO A 121 10.52 1.97 -1.14
C PRO A 121 9.58 0.94 -1.78
N SER A 122 8.40 1.39 -2.20
CA SER A 122 7.84 0.92 -3.45
C SER A 122 8.86 1.29 -4.52
N ALA A 123 9.23 0.31 -5.34
CA ALA A 123 10.32 0.32 -6.32
C ALA A 123 10.76 1.71 -6.81
N SER A 124 12.09 1.90 -6.95
CA SER A 124 12.71 3.08 -7.57
C SER A 124 11.85 3.68 -8.71
N PRO A 125 11.61 5.00 -8.74
CA PRO A 125 10.75 5.65 -9.74
C PRO A 125 11.32 5.57 -11.17
N ASP A 126 12.54 5.07 -11.34
CA ASP A 126 13.24 5.02 -12.63
C ASP A 126 12.87 3.80 -13.50
N THR A 127 12.04 2.88 -13.02
CA THR A 127 11.57 1.78 -13.88
C THR A 127 10.07 1.62 -13.75
N ILE A 128 9.35 2.11 -14.76
CA ILE A 128 7.93 1.82 -14.93
C ILE A 128 7.82 0.33 -15.22
N ARG A 129 7.15 -0.39 -14.33
CA ARG A 129 6.89 -1.82 -14.42
C ARG A 129 5.40 -2.03 -14.21
N PRO A 130 4.60 -1.97 -15.29
CA PRO A 130 3.17 -2.23 -15.21
C PRO A 130 2.90 -3.57 -14.53
N GLY A 131 2.13 -3.54 -13.45
CA GLY A 131 1.64 -4.71 -12.75
C GLY A 131 0.56 -5.44 -13.55
N PRO A 132 0.04 -6.57 -13.03
CA PRO A 132 -1.05 -7.32 -13.66
C PRO A 132 -2.38 -6.54 -13.73
N GLY A 133 -2.46 -5.39 -13.07
CA GLY A 133 -3.68 -4.59 -13.01
C GLY A 133 -4.53 -4.92 -11.80
N ILE A 134 -5.03 -3.89 -11.12
CA ILE A 134 -6.14 -4.00 -10.15
C ILE A 134 -7.23 -2.99 -10.52
N ASP A 135 -8.47 -3.27 -10.16
CA ASP A 135 -9.57 -2.35 -10.42
C ASP A 135 -9.40 -1.05 -9.61
N GLY A 136 -9.59 0.09 -10.27
CA GLY A 136 -9.57 1.38 -9.63
C GLY A 136 -10.72 1.55 -8.62
N SER A 137 -10.47 2.34 -7.59
CA SER A 137 -11.40 2.66 -6.51
C SER A 137 -11.09 4.05 -5.99
N THR A 138 -12.08 4.75 -5.43
CA THR A 138 -11.85 6.04 -4.75
C THR A 138 -10.91 5.93 -3.55
N SER A 139 -10.76 4.73 -2.99
CA SER A 139 -9.85 4.44 -1.88
C SER A 139 -8.39 4.20 -2.29
N MET A 140 -8.07 4.34 -3.57
CA MET A 140 -6.71 4.11 -4.06
C MET A 140 -5.77 5.20 -3.55
N ALA A 141 -4.58 4.79 -3.10
CA ALA A 141 -3.58 5.72 -2.61
C ALA A 141 -2.99 6.58 -3.75
N GLY A 142 -2.84 6.02 -4.96
CA GLY A 142 -2.19 6.70 -6.09
C GLY A 142 -0.82 7.25 -5.73
N CYS A 143 -0.60 8.54 -5.95
CA CYS A 143 0.60 9.27 -5.53
C CYS A 143 0.51 9.86 -4.10
N GLY A 144 -0.49 9.48 -3.30
CA GLY A 144 -0.70 9.98 -1.94
C GLY A 144 -1.31 11.38 -1.87
N ASP A 145 -1.97 11.81 -2.94
CA ASP A 145 -2.52 13.16 -3.14
C ASP A 145 -4.05 13.23 -2.95
N GLY A 146 -4.73 12.09 -2.78
CA GLY A 146 -6.18 12.02 -2.63
C GLY A 146 -6.97 12.17 -3.94
N LEU A 147 -6.30 12.27 -5.10
CA LEU A 147 -6.98 12.56 -6.38
C LEU A 147 -7.92 11.45 -6.84
N TRP A 148 -7.71 10.21 -6.38
CA TRP A 148 -8.61 9.09 -6.68
C TRP A 148 -10.04 9.28 -6.15
N GLU A 149 -10.25 10.14 -5.14
CA GLU A 149 -11.59 10.51 -4.66
C GLU A 149 -12.39 11.31 -5.70
N HIS A 150 -11.69 11.93 -6.66
CA HIS A 150 -12.24 12.80 -7.69
C HIS A 150 -12.29 12.17 -9.08
N VAL A 151 -11.87 10.91 -9.21
CA VAL A 151 -11.99 10.15 -10.46
C VAL A 151 -13.43 9.71 -10.65
N TYR A 152 -14.08 10.17 -11.72
CA TYR A 152 -15.43 9.71 -12.07
C TYR A 152 -15.41 8.26 -12.59
N HIS A 153 -16.21 7.34 -12.02
CA HIS A 153 -16.19 5.89 -12.31
C HIS A 153 -14.78 5.24 -12.22
N PRO A 154 -14.14 5.21 -11.04
CA PRO A 154 -12.78 4.70 -10.91
C PRO A 154 -12.64 3.21 -11.24
N SER A 155 -13.71 2.42 -11.07
CA SER A 155 -13.71 0.99 -11.42
C SER A 155 -13.60 0.71 -12.92
N ARG A 156 -13.77 1.73 -13.78
CA ARG A 156 -13.51 1.63 -15.24
C ARG A 156 -12.02 1.56 -15.56
N LEU A 157 -11.16 1.88 -14.60
CA LEU A 157 -9.71 1.89 -14.77
C LEU A 157 -9.10 0.61 -14.21
N ILE A 158 -8.09 0.10 -14.90
CA ILE A 158 -7.17 -0.91 -14.40
C ILE A 158 -5.88 -0.18 -13.98
N VAL A 159 -5.59 -0.15 -12.69
CA VAL A 159 -4.37 0.44 -12.14
C VAL A 159 -3.19 -0.46 -12.41
N LEU A 160 -2.27 -0.01 -13.26
CA LEU A 160 -1.08 -0.72 -13.64
C LEU A 160 0.10 -0.39 -12.72
N GLN A 161 0.21 0.87 -12.29
CA GLN A 161 1.23 1.29 -11.33
C GLN A 161 0.79 2.57 -10.61
N ASP A 162 0.80 2.54 -9.28
CA ASP A 162 0.17 3.55 -8.42
C ASP A 162 0.70 4.98 -8.62
N CYS A 163 2.02 5.14 -8.77
CA CYS A 163 2.63 6.44 -8.99
C CYS A 163 3.87 6.31 -9.88
N VAL A 164 3.82 6.96 -11.05
CA VAL A 164 4.91 7.01 -12.03
C VAL A 164 5.17 8.44 -12.46
N THR A 165 6.35 8.69 -13.04
CA THR A 165 6.62 9.93 -13.76
C THR A 165 7.04 9.60 -15.18
N VAL A 166 6.31 10.13 -16.16
CA VAL A 166 6.56 9.95 -17.59
C VAL A 166 6.99 11.28 -18.17
N THR A 167 8.06 11.29 -18.97
CA THR A 167 8.50 12.48 -19.69
C THR A 167 8.18 12.38 -21.18
N GLY A 168 7.98 13.55 -21.80
CA GLY A 168 7.63 13.64 -23.21
C GLY A 168 7.26 15.07 -23.61
N GLU A 169 6.77 15.22 -24.84
CA GLU A 169 6.33 16.48 -25.41
C GLU A 169 4.78 16.54 -25.44
N ILE A 170 4.19 17.63 -24.98
CA ILE A 170 2.74 17.84 -25.11
C ILE A 170 2.41 18.05 -26.59
N VAL A 171 1.44 17.29 -27.10
CA VAL A 171 0.93 17.42 -28.47
C VAL A 171 -0.55 17.80 -28.44
N ASP A 172 -1.03 18.44 -29.51
CA ASP A 172 -2.42 18.89 -29.60
C ASP A 172 -3.37 17.69 -29.73
N ALA A 173 -4.06 17.34 -28.64
CA ALA A 173 -5.04 16.25 -28.60
C ALA A 173 -6.36 16.60 -29.33
N THR A 174 -6.47 17.82 -29.85
CA THR A 174 -7.63 18.31 -30.60
C THR A 174 -7.39 18.37 -32.11
N GLU A 175 -6.21 17.95 -32.60
CA GLU A 175 -5.81 18.04 -34.02
C GLU A 175 -6.83 17.37 -34.97
N GLY A 176 -7.50 16.30 -34.53
CA GLY A 176 -8.52 15.60 -35.30
C GLY A 176 -9.95 16.14 -35.17
N GLN A 177 -10.18 17.16 -34.36
CA GLN A 177 -11.52 17.68 -34.05
C GLN A 177 -11.91 18.85 -34.95
N ALA A 178 -13.21 19.06 -35.14
CA ALA A 178 -13.73 20.21 -35.89
C ALA A 178 -13.45 21.55 -35.19
N HIS A 179 -13.25 21.52 -33.87
CA HIS A 179 -12.94 22.67 -33.03
C HIS A 179 -11.70 22.35 -32.20
N HIS A 180 -10.64 23.13 -32.39
CA HIS A 180 -9.42 22.99 -31.61
C HIS A 180 -9.53 23.77 -30.31
N GLN A 181 -8.93 23.24 -29.24
CA GLN A 181 -8.81 23.95 -27.98
C GLN A 181 -7.46 24.67 -27.89
N PRO A 182 -7.42 25.92 -27.39
CA PRO A 182 -6.18 26.70 -27.35
C PRO A 182 -5.14 26.15 -26.35
N ASP A 183 -5.57 25.36 -25.38
CA ASP A 183 -4.71 24.63 -24.43
C ASP A 183 -4.26 23.26 -24.96
N GLY A 184 -4.74 22.83 -26.12
CA GLY A 184 -4.31 21.61 -26.81
C GLY A 184 -4.80 20.31 -26.16
N VAL A 185 -5.74 20.36 -25.21
CA VAL A 185 -6.35 19.18 -24.60
C VAL A 185 -7.85 19.17 -24.85
N ARG A 186 -8.45 17.99 -24.91
CA ARG A 186 -9.91 17.86 -24.98
C ARG A 186 -10.50 18.13 -23.59
N HIS A 187 -11.69 18.74 -23.56
CA HIS A 187 -12.41 19.07 -22.32
C HIS A 187 -13.54 18.04 -22.18
N GLU A 188 -13.32 17.02 -21.37
CA GLU A 188 -14.27 15.91 -21.25
C GLU A 188 -15.49 16.30 -20.41
N GLY A 189 -16.60 15.59 -20.62
CA GLY A 189 -17.88 15.94 -20.02
C GLY A 189 -17.88 15.88 -18.49
N ASP A 190 -17.09 14.97 -17.92
CA ASP A 190 -16.89 14.79 -16.48
C ASP A 190 -16.01 15.88 -15.84
N GLY A 191 -15.44 16.78 -16.65
CA GLY A 191 -14.59 17.88 -16.21
C GLY A 191 -13.10 17.56 -16.26
N ASP A 192 -12.72 16.34 -16.65
CA ASP A 192 -11.32 15.97 -16.77
C ASP A 192 -10.71 16.57 -18.05
N THR A 193 -9.40 16.73 -18.07
CA THR A 193 -8.68 16.94 -19.33
C THR A 193 -8.58 15.61 -20.06
N HIS A 194 -8.53 15.61 -21.39
CA HIS A 194 -7.97 14.50 -22.15
C HIS A 194 -6.85 15.04 -23.05
N GLY A 195 -5.63 14.98 -22.52
CA GLY A 195 -4.42 15.50 -23.16
C GLY A 195 -3.53 14.39 -23.73
N TRP A 196 -2.66 14.75 -24.67
CA TRP A 196 -1.71 13.84 -25.29
C TRP A 196 -0.27 14.19 -24.95
N LEU A 197 0.47 13.17 -24.50
CA LEU A 197 1.90 13.21 -24.29
C LEU A 197 2.57 12.29 -25.31
N LYS A 198 3.36 12.88 -26.21
CA LYS A 198 4.31 12.14 -27.02
C LYS A 198 5.49 11.74 -26.14
N VAL A 199 5.47 10.51 -25.66
CA VAL A 199 6.43 10.04 -24.66
C VAL A 199 7.87 9.99 -25.19
N ASP A 200 8.84 10.19 -24.31
CA ASP A 200 10.25 9.99 -24.63
C ASP A 200 10.54 8.52 -24.99
N PRO A 201 11.60 8.22 -25.77
CA PRO A 201 11.86 6.87 -26.28
C PRO A 201 11.94 5.78 -25.20
N GLN A 202 12.40 6.11 -23.99
CA GLN A 202 12.48 5.16 -22.87
C GLN A 202 11.11 4.70 -22.34
N PHE A 203 10.03 5.41 -22.70
CA PHE A 203 8.65 5.12 -22.31
C PHE A 203 7.79 4.62 -23.47
N ALA A 204 8.39 4.30 -24.62
CA ALA A 204 7.66 3.82 -25.80
C ALA A 204 6.80 2.59 -25.51
N ASP A 205 7.23 1.73 -24.58
CA ASP A 205 6.50 0.52 -24.16
C ASP A 205 5.19 0.81 -23.40
N LEU A 206 4.93 2.08 -23.02
CA LEU A 206 3.64 2.48 -22.45
C LEU A 206 2.56 2.66 -23.53
N ILE A 207 2.94 2.80 -24.80
CA ILE A 207 2.00 2.99 -25.89
C ILE A 207 1.50 1.62 -26.33
N ASN A 208 0.19 1.39 -26.25
CA ASN A 208 -0.41 0.14 -26.71
C ASN A 208 -1.23 0.33 -28.00
N ALA A 209 -1.93 -0.74 -28.40
CA ALA A 209 -2.85 -0.71 -29.53
C ALA A 209 -3.92 0.38 -29.42
N GLY A 210 -4.55 0.55 -28.26
CA GLY A 210 -5.57 1.59 -28.03
C GLY A 210 -5.01 3.01 -28.19
N ASN A 211 -3.84 3.28 -27.60
CA ASN A 211 -3.16 4.56 -27.81
C ASN A 211 -2.87 4.79 -29.31
N THR A 212 -2.42 3.74 -30.01
CA THR A 212 -2.07 3.83 -31.43
C THR A 212 -3.28 4.06 -32.32
N SER A 213 -4.40 3.37 -32.07
CA SER A 213 -5.57 3.42 -32.95
C SER A 213 -6.45 4.63 -32.73
N ASP A 214 -6.56 5.13 -31.51
CA ASP A 214 -7.55 6.16 -31.15
C ASP A 214 -6.94 7.42 -30.52
N GLU A 215 -5.68 7.37 -30.05
CA GLU A 215 -5.01 8.49 -29.38
C GLU A 215 -3.76 8.98 -30.14
N GLY A 216 -3.70 8.70 -31.45
CA GLY A 216 -2.62 9.16 -32.34
C GLY A 216 -1.23 8.58 -32.01
N GLY A 217 -1.16 7.50 -31.24
CA GLY A 217 0.10 6.93 -30.74
C GLY A 217 0.66 7.64 -29.51
N ASN A 218 -0.11 8.50 -28.85
CA ASN A 218 0.31 9.24 -27.67
C ASN A 218 -0.20 8.60 -26.38
N LEU A 219 0.50 8.84 -25.28
CA LEU A 219 0.01 8.50 -23.96
C LEU A 219 -1.03 9.55 -23.57
N VAL A 220 -2.17 9.11 -23.06
CA VAL A 220 -3.21 10.04 -22.56
C VAL A 220 -2.82 10.50 -21.15
N PHE A 221 -3.16 11.74 -20.82
CA PHE A 221 -3.11 12.21 -19.43
C PHE A 221 -4.40 12.94 -19.09
N GLU A 222 -4.92 12.67 -17.90
CA GLU A 222 -6.18 13.24 -17.41
C GLU A 222 -5.96 13.88 -16.03
N ILE A 223 -5.99 15.22 -16.00
CA ILE A 223 -6.11 16.01 -14.78
C ILE A 223 -7.59 16.03 -14.42
N VAL A 224 -7.89 15.49 -13.25
CA VAL A 224 -9.28 15.36 -12.80
C VAL A 224 -9.90 16.72 -12.51
N CYS A 225 -11.17 16.91 -12.88
CA CYS A 225 -11.97 18.08 -12.50
C CYS A 225 -11.30 19.43 -12.81
N HIS A 226 -10.51 19.49 -13.89
CA HIS A 226 -9.80 20.70 -14.33
C HIS A 226 -10.76 21.71 -14.96
N TYR A 227 -11.74 21.22 -15.71
CA TYR A 227 -12.75 22.02 -16.39
C TYR A 227 -14.09 21.96 -15.67
N LYS A 228 -14.99 22.84 -16.11
CA LYS A 228 -16.37 22.82 -15.65
C LYS A 228 -17.04 21.52 -16.11
N VAL A 229 -17.51 20.73 -15.15
CA VAL A 229 -18.33 19.54 -15.41
C VAL A 229 -19.58 19.92 -16.22
N THR A 230 -19.83 19.17 -17.29
CA THR A 230 -21.03 19.30 -18.14
C THR A 230 -21.90 18.04 -18.13
N GLN A 231 -21.37 16.94 -17.61
CA GLN A 231 -22.05 15.65 -17.48
C GLN A 231 -22.69 15.53 -16.09
N PRO A 232 -24.03 15.46 -15.97
CA PRO A 232 -24.70 15.57 -14.68
C PRO A 232 -24.34 14.50 -13.63
N ASP A 233 -24.05 13.26 -14.06
CA ASP A 233 -23.71 12.17 -13.15
C ASP A 233 -22.24 12.19 -12.68
N ALA A 234 -21.40 13.04 -13.28
CA ALA A 234 -20.01 13.26 -12.85
C ALA A 234 -19.85 14.36 -11.79
N GLU A 235 -20.87 15.20 -11.59
CA GLU A 235 -20.80 16.37 -10.68
C GLU A 235 -20.35 16.00 -9.25
N ALA A 236 -20.79 14.83 -8.76
CA ALA A 236 -20.45 14.37 -7.42
C ALA A 236 -18.97 14.03 -7.24
N ALA A 237 -18.25 13.65 -8.31
CA ALA A 237 -16.82 13.37 -8.23
C ALA A 237 -16.01 14.66 -8.02
N CYS A 238 -16.45 15.77 -8.64
CA CYS A 238 -15.73 17.05 -8.60
C CYS A 238 -16.19 18.03 -7.53
N VAL A 239 -17.25 17.70 -6.77
CA VAL A 239 -17.81 18.64 -5.79
C VAL A 239 -16.81 18.98 -4.69
N GLY A 240 -16.56 20.27 -4.47
CA GLY A 240 -15.63 20.75 -3.44
C GLY A 240 -14.15 20.60 -3.77
N PHE A 241 -13.82 20.05 -4.94
CA PHE A 241 -12.45 20.01 -5.46
C PHE A 241 -12.15 21.23 -6.33
N ALA A 242 -10.90 21.69 -6.29
CA ALA A 242 -10.41 22.74 -7.17
C ALA A 242 -9.02 22.35 -7.65
N ASP A 243 -8.89 22.15 -8.95
CA ASP A 243 -7.59 21.94 -9.56
C ASP A 243 -6.75 23.23 -9.58
N HIS A 244 -5.43 23.05 -9.49
CA HIS A 244 -4.43 24.11 -9.57
C HIS A 244 -3.28 23.77 -10.53
N ILE A 245 -3.38 22.68 -11.29
CA ILE A 245 -2.35 22.29 -12.25
C ILE A 245 -2.40 23.23 -13.46
N THR A 246 -1.25 23.79 -13.81
CA THR A 246 -1.12 24.56 -15.05
C THR A 246 -0.61 23.65 -16.16
N ILE A 247 -1.38 23.53 -17.24
CA ILE A 247 -0.99 22.76 -18.43
C ILE A 247 0.04 23.56 -19.23
N PRO A 248 1.27 23.06 -19.43
CA PRO A 248 2.24 23.71 -20.33
C PRO A 248 1.73 23.73 -21.78
N PRO A 249 2.16 24.69 -22.60
CA PRO A 249 1.68 24.80 -23.98
C PRO A 249 2.09 23.58 -24.82
N VAL A 250 1.33 23.29 -25.88
CA VAL A 250 1.70 22.33 -26.92
C VAL A 250 3.13 22.59 -27.41
N GLY A 251 3.92 21.52 -27.55
CA GLY A 251 5.34 21.54 -27.87
C GLY A 251 6.26 21.67 -26.65
N ALA A 252 5.72 21.86 -25.44
CA ALA A 252 6.53 21.85 -24.23
C ALA A 252 6.97 20.43 -23.87
N HIS A 253 8.25 20.27 -23.52
CA HIS A 253 8.74 19.05 -22.88
C HIS A 253 8.44 19.09 -21.38
N VAL A 254 7.87 18.01 -20.85
CA VAL A 254 7.32 17.95 -19.50
C VAL A 254 7.63 16.63 -18.83
N ALA A 255 7.55 16.63 -17.51
CA ALA A 255 7.38 15.44 -16.68
C ALA A 255 5.96 15.46 -16.10
N ILE A 256 5.20 14.39 -16.34
CA ILE A 256 3.87 14.18 -15.79
C ILE A 256 3.95 13.07 -14.75
N THR A 257 3.59 13.38 -13.51
CA THR A 257 3.48 12.43 -12.40
C THR A 257 2.02 12.10 -12.16
N GLY A 258 1.71 10.82 -11.99
CA GLY A 258 0.36 10.34 -11.63
C GLY A 258 0.27 8.82 -11.64
N THR A 259 -0.95 8.29 -11.56
CA THR A 259 -1.17 6.84 -11.62
C THR A 259 -1.22 6.36 -13.06
N LEU A 260 -0.43 5.32 -13.40
CA LEU A 260 -0.54 4.67 -14.71
C LEU A 260 -1.71 3.70 -14.70
N VAL A 261 -2.67 3.93 -15.58
CA VAL A 261 -3.87 3.09 -15.72
C VAL A 261 -4.13 2.69 -17.17
N ARG A 262 -5.02 1.72 -17.32
CA ARG A 262 -5.57 1.25 -18.58
C ARG A 262 -7.09 1.40 -18.52
N GLU A 263 -7.65 2.08 -19.51
CA GLU A 263 -9.09 2.26 -19.65
C GLU A 263 -9.77 0.93 -20.05
N LYS A 264 -11.00 0.64 -19.56
CA LYS A 264 -11.74 -0.61 -19.90
C LYS A 264 -12.84 -0.45 -20.96
N ASN A 265 -13.57 0.66 -20.95
CA ASN A 265 -14.87 0.80 -21.62
C ASN A 265 -14.77 1.32 -23.06
N HIS A 266 -13.63 1.91 -23.43
CA HIS A 266 -13.31 2.43 -24.74
C HIS A 266 -12.33 1.48 -25.47
N LYS A 267 -11.21 2.02 -25.95
CA LYS A 267 -10.24 1.33 -26.81
C LYS A 267 -9.04 0.84 -26.03
N GLN A 268 -9.14 0.90 -24.69
CA GLN A 268 -8.15 0.36 -23.78
C GLN A 268 -6.78 1.01 -23.99
N TRP A 269 -6.71 2.32 -24.17
CA TRP A 269 -5.45 3.05 -24.14
C TRP A 269 -4.87 3.13 -22.73
N ASN A 270 -3.57 3.37 -22.65
CA ASN A 270 -2.88 3.65 -21.40
C ASN A 270 -2.92 5.15 -21.17
N GLU A 271 -2.99 5.52 -19.91
CA GLU A 271 -3.03 6.92 -19.51
C GLU A 271 -2.41 7.14 -18.13
N ILE A 272 -2.00 8.37 -17.88
CA ILE A 272 -1.76 8.85 -16.52
C ILE A 272 -3.06 9.48 -16.03
N HIS A 273 -3.77 8.78 -15.14
CA HIS A 273 -5.04 9.22 -14.55
C HIS A 273 -5.16 8.62 -13.13
N PRO A 274 -5.29 9.46 -12.08
CA PRO A 274 -5.26 10.92 -12.13
C PRO A 274 -3.82 11.45 -12.28
N VAL A 275 -3.67 12.62 -12.90
CA VAL A 275 -2.42 13.39 -12.91
C VAL A 275 -2.26 14.14 -11.60
N SER A 276 -1.16 13.89 -10.90
CA SER A 276 -0.78 14.54 -9.64
C SER A 276 0.01 15.83 -9.84
N ARG A 277 0.86 15.86 -10.87
CA ARG A 277 1.79 16.98 -11.10
C ARG A 277 2.25 17.03 -12.55
N VAL A 278 2.41 18.24 -13.07
CA VAL A 278 3.04 18.51 -14.36
C VAL A 278 4.17 19.53 -14.17
N GLU A 279 5.37 19.20 -14.66
CA GLU A 279 6.57 20.04 -14.53
C GLU A 279 7.22 20.23 -15.89
N ARG A 280 7.64 21.46 -16.23
CA ARG A 280 8.46 21.70 -17.42
C ARG A 280 9.86 21.11 -17.24
N ARG A 281 10.40 20.58 -18.34
CA ARG A 281 11.75 20.02 -18.44
C ARG A 281 12.65 20.83 -19.36
#